data_AF-A0A3B8Z4H9-F1
#
_entry.id   AF-A0A3B8Z4H9-F1
#
_cell.length_a   1.000
_cell.length_b   1.000
_cell.length_c   1.000
_cell.angle_alpha   90.00
_cell.angle_beta   90.00
_cell.angle_gamma   90.00
#
_symmetry.space_group_name_H-M   'P 1'
#
loop_
_entity.id
_entity.type
_entity.pdbx_description
1 polymer ?
#
loop_
_entity_poly.entity_id
_entity_poly.type
_entity_poly.pdbx_seq_one_letter_code
_entity_poly.pdbx_strand_id
1 'polypeptide(L)' 'MSTELCTYYYDHGRQYPDTLDGQVRRAVAKVEKIMGQKFGDASNPLLVSVRSGARVSMPGMMDT' A
#
# COMPACT_ATOMS: atom_id res chain seq x y z
N MET A 1 -1.53 2.92 -5.61
CA MET A 1 -2.35 1.72 -5.45
C MET A 1 -3.69 2.01 -6.10
N SER A 2 -3.99 1.38 -7.24
CA SER A 2 -5.19 1.65 -8.04
C SER A 2 -6.20 0.51 -7.90
N THR A 3 -7.47 0.77 -8.25
CA THR A 3 -8.51 -0.25 -8.34
C THR A 3 -8.20 -1.33 -9.38
N GLU A 4 -7.42 -1.00 -10.41
CA GLU A 4 -6.97 -1.92 -11.45
C GLU A 4 -6.06 -3.03 -10.89
N LEU A 5 -5.27 -2.73 -9.85
CA LEU A 5 -4.45 -3.73 -9.17
C LEU A 5 -5.31 -4.76 -8.45
N CYS A 6 -6.44 -4.34 -7.87
CA CYS A 6 -7.39 -5.26 -7.26
C CYS A 6 -8.00 -6.18 -8.32
N THR A 7 -8.38 -5.65 -9.48
CA THR A 7 -8.86 -6.46 -10.61
C THR A 7 -7.80 -7.45 -11.06
N TYR A 8 -6.56 -6.99 -11.29
CA TYR A 8 -5.44 -7.84 -11.66
C TYR A 8 -5.26 -9.00 -10.68
N TYR A 9 -5.27 -8.70 -9.37
CA TYR A 9 -5.11 -9.70 -8.32
C TYR A 9 -6.16 -10.80 -8.40
N TYR A 10 -7.43 -10.46 -8.61
CA TYR A 10 -8.49 -11.47 -8.77
C TYR A 10 -8.35 -12.25 -10.08
N ASP A 11 -8.00 -11.58 -11.18
CA ASP A 11 -7.87 -12.19 -12.50
C ASP A 11 -6.65 -13.12 -12.61
N HIS A 12 -5.60 -12.88 -11.82
CA HIS A 12 -4.34 -13.63 -11.84
C HIS A 12 -4.23 -14.61 -10.66
N GLY A 13 -5.36 -15.13 -10.19
CA GLY A 13 -5.36 -16.20 -9.18
C GLY A 13 -4.82 -15.75 -7.81
N ARG A 14 -5.13 -14.51 -7.40
CA ARG A 14 -4.66 -13.89 -6.16
C ARG A 14 -3.15 -13.67 -6.12
N GLN A 15 -2.58 -13.34 -7.27
CA GLN A 15 -1.17 -12.97 -7.40
C GLN A 15 -1.04 -11.49 -7.74
N TYR A 16 0.01 -10.87 -7.21
CA TYR A 16 0.35 -9.51 -7.56
C TYR A 16 1.30 -9.48 -8.77
N PRO A 17 1.28 -8.41 -9.59
CA PRO A 17 2.31 -8.24 -10.60
C PRO A 17 3.68 -8.11 -9.94
N ASP A 18 4.73 -8.70 -10.53
CA ASP A 18 6.10 -8.64 -10.00
C ASP A 18 6.62 -7.21 -9.80
N THR A 19 6.06 -6.26 -10.57
CA THR A 19 6.43 -4.84 -10.49
C THR A 19 5.87 -4.12 -9.25
N LEU A 20 4.88 -4.70 -8.57
CA LEU A 20 4.18 -4.05 -7.46
C LEU A 20 5.11 -3.78 -6.27
N ASP A 21 5.91 -4.76 -5.86
CA ASP A 21 6.83 -4.63 -4.73
C ASP A 21 7.78 -3.43 -4.93
N GLY A 22 8.36 -3.32 -6.13
CA GLY A 22 9.23 -2.19 -6.48
C GLY A 22 8.50 -0.84 -6.45
N GLN A 23 7.24 -0.78 -6.85
CA GLN A 23 6.43 0.44 -6.75
C GLN A 23 6.14 0.83 -5.31
N VAL A 24 5.78 -0.15 -4.46
CA VAL A 24 5.50 0.06 -3.03
C VAL A 24 6.77 0.55 -2.32
N ARG A 25 7.92 -0.11 -2.52
CA ARG A 25 9.20 0.31 -1.93
C ARG A 25 9.60 1.73 -2.31
N ARG A 26 9.42 2.11 -3.58
CA ARG A 26 9.68 3.49 -4.04
C ARG A 26 8.75 4.50 -3.37
N ALA A 27 7.50 4.15 -3.14
CA ALA A 27 6.56 5.03 -2.45
C ALA A 27 6.92 5.18 -0.97
N VAL A 28 7.24 4.07 -0.28
CA VAL A 28 7.69 4.10 1.12
C VAL A 28 8.96 4.93 1.27
N ALA A 29 9.96 4.74 0.41
CA ALA A 29 11.20 5.52 0.45
C ALA A 29 10.98 7.04 0.29
N LYS A 30 9.95 7.46 -0.46
CA LYS A 30 9.57 8.87 -0.55
C LYS A 30 9.01 9.38 0.78
N VAL A 31 8.16 8.60 1.45
CA VAL A 31 7.61 8.95 2.76
C VAL A 31 8.71 9.00 3.82
N GLU A 32 9.61 8.01 3.84
CA GLU A 32 10.78 8.00 4.73
C GLU A 32 11.61 9.27 4.59
N LYS A 33 11.88 9.70 3.35
CA LYS A 33 12.63 10.94 3.07
C LYS A 33 11.91 12.19 3.58
N ILE A 34 10.58 12.25 3.47
CA ILE A 34 9.78 13.40 3.92
C ILE A 34 9.72 13.44 5.44
N MET A 35 9.51 12.29 6.08
CA MET A 35 9.30 12.19 7.52
C MET A 35 10.60 12.14 8.31
N GLY A 36 11.74 11.83 7.66
CA GLY A 36 13.02 11.63 8.33
C GLY A 36 13.03 10.38 9.23
N GLN A 37 12.13 9.43 8.98
CA GLN A 37 11.97 8.18 9.72
C GLN A 37 12.07 7.01 8.76
N LYS A 38 12.34 5.80 9.26
CA LYS A 38 12.54 4.62 8.42
C LYS A 38 11.57 3.49 8.79
N PHE A 39 10.95 2.89 7.78
CA PHE A 39 9.99 1.81 7.96
C PHE A 39 10.72 0.57 8.48
N GLY A 40 10.28 0.05 9.63
CA GLY A 40 10.91 -1.09 10.31
C GLY A 40 12.19 -0.76 11.10
N ASP A 41 12.52 0.52 11.29
CA ASP A 41 13.65 0.92 12.15
C ASP A 41 13.26 0.84 13.63
N ALA A 42 14.09 0.18 14.45
CA ALA A 42 13.80 -0.05 15.86
C ALA A 42 14.06 1.19 16.75
N SER A 43 14.86 2.15 16.27
CA SER A 43 15.25 3.35 17.01
C SER A 43 14.47 4.59 16.56
N ASN A 44 14.09 4.69 15.29
CA ASN A 44 13.27 5.77 14.74
C ASN A 44 12.24 5.26 13.71
N PRO A 45 11.20 4.54 14.17
CA PRO A 45 10.25 3.85 13.30
C PRO A 45 9.35 4.83 12.55
N LEU A 46 9.20 4.60 11.24
CA LEU A 46 8.08 5.12 10.46
C LEU A 46 6.89 4.15 10.60
N LEU A 47 5.80 4.62 11.21
CA LEU A 47 4.55 3.86 11.31
C LEU A 47 3.59 4.24 10.18
N VAL A 48 2.86 3.27 9.64
CA VAL A 48 1.91 3.47 8.53
C VAL A 48 0.56 2.87 8.87
N SER A 49 -0.52 3.51 8.41
CA SER A 49 -1.86 2.94 8.37
C SER A 49 -2.23 2.55 6.94
N VAL A 50 -2.89 1.41 6.78
CA VAL A 50 -3.32 0.91 5.46
C VAL A 50 -4.84 0.96 5.42
N ARG A 51 -5.38 1.77 4.51
CA ARG A 51 -6.83 1.93 4.33
C ARG A 51 -7.28 1.38 2.99
N SER A 52 -8.36 0.61 2.99
CA SER A 52 -9.06 0.23 1.76
C SER A 52 -9.84 1.42 1.21
N GLY A 53 -9.80 1.62 -0.12
CA GLY A 53 -10.60 2.63 -0.79
C GLY A 53 -11.07 2.12 -2.14
N ALA A 54 -12.35 2.30 -2.43
CA ALA A 54 -12.96 2.02 -3.73
C ALA A 54 -13.50 3.33 -4.31
N ARG A 55 -13.73 3.35 -5.64
CA ARG A 55 -14.29 4.52 -6.34
C ARG A 55 -15.67 4.94 -5.80
N VAL A 56 -16.38 4.02 -5.15
CA VAL A 56 -17.67 4.22 -4.50
C VAL A 56 -17.59 3.58 -3.12
N SER A 57 -18.09 4.24 -2.08
CA SER A 57 -18.15 3.68 -0.72
C SER A 57 -19.04 2.45 -0.71
N MET A 58 -18.45 1.26 -0.65
CA MET A 58 -19.20 0.01 -0.47
C MET A 58 -19.46 -0.20 1.03
N PRO A 59 -20.70 -0.54 1.44
CA PRO A 59 -20.97 -0.91 2.83
C PRO A 59 -20.15 -2.16 3.17
N GLY A 60 -19.30 -2.09 4.20
CA GLY A 60 -18.47 -3.22 4.65
C GLY A 60 -16.97 -3.10 4.39
N MET A 61 -16.47 -2.00 3.82
CA MET A 61 -15.04 -1.67 3.89
C MET A 61 -14.75 -0.94 5.20
N MET A 62 -13.82 -1.50 5.96
CA MET A 62 -13.43 -1.10 7.32
C MET A 62 -12.92 0.35 7.35
N ASP A 63 -13.60 1.21 8.12
CA ASP A 63 -13.01 2.45 8.63
C ASP A 63 -11.91 2.08 9.61
N THR A 64 -10.64 2.18 9.19
CA THR A 64 -9.50 2.86 9.88
C THR A 64 -8.16 2.42 9.33
#